data_AF-A0A151EJE6-F1
#
_entry.id   AF-A0A151EJE6-F1
#
_cell.length_a   1.000
_cell.length_b   1.000
_cell.length_c   1.000
_cell.angle_alpha   90.00
_cell.angle_beta   90.00
_cell.angle_gamma   90.00
#
_symmetry.space_group_name_H-M   'P 1'
#
loop_
_entity.id
_entity.type
_entity.pdbx_description
1 polymer ?
#
loop_
_entity_poly.entity_id
_entity_poly.type
_entity_poly.pdbx_seq_one_letter_code
_entity_poly.pdbx_strand_id
1 'polypeptide(L)'
;MTSWREELMGNEHLQALRDHIALKSERTQFTYLFTVKQICDFFKIEYKEFDPKVLDQKKYDIFFSTRSKELKRSSLNLLSNVFKILSNLYGLDIKIKLLKETDKHTDYITFSELQEIINKADKEAAAVAAFMFCTGLRPVSVLSIKKEQLMLNAKHPYVKGVLLKGGRRQDIIIMYHEIVKPLLNWYLQFKSTRVKDYDKNKYVFVSQRGKTTESYIYELIRTCSTIIGRNISPRMLRKGLGVHTKELGLQDEVRRMIMAHKDVKTTIDAYSDYNIKDIVRELELKVPQNQGIPGVQPSQVQSTLTEKCPFCGGPVENEMLLCPHCWEEIKIVCESCKRFIQVNWKKCPYCGTDTGKKKDKFEYAL
;
A
#
# COMPACT_ATOMS: atom_id res chain seq x y z
N MET A 1 -24.90 25.36 -13.96
CA MET A 1 -25.49 24.01 -14.07
C MET A 1 -25.00 23.21 -12.89
N THR A 2 -25.90 22.67 -12.08
CA THR A 2 -25.57 21.72 -11.02
C THR A 2 -24.91 20.48 -11.61
N SER A 3 -23.91 19.93 -10.92
CA SER A 3 -23.29 18.67 -11.30
C SER A 3 -24.27 17.52 -11.05
N TRP A 4 -24.27 16.48 -11.90
CA TRP A 4 -25.04 15.24 -11.67
C TRP A 4 -24.82 14.67 -10.26
N ARG A 5 -23.63 14.88 -9.70
CA ARG A 5 -23.29 14.46 -8.33
C ARG A 5 -24.06 15.26 -7.29
N GLU A 6 -24.18 16.57 -7.48
CA GLU A 6 -24.93 17.44 -6.57
C GLU A 6 -26.42 17.11 -6.62
N GLU A 7 -26.95 16.84 -7.81
CA GLU A 7 -28.36 16.46 -7.99
C GLU A 7 -28.68 15.11 -7.33
N LEU A 8 -27.84 14.09 -7.50
CA LEU A 8 -28.01 12.81 -6.79
C LEU A 8 -27.83 12.96 -5.27
N MET A 9 -26.90 13.81 -4.83
CA MET A 9 -26.68 14.05 -3.40
C MET A 9 -27.82 14.84 -2.75
N GLY A 10 -28.48 15.73 -3.49
CA GLY A 10 -29.63 16.51 -3.03
C GLY A 10 -30.98 15.80 -3.15
N ASN A 11 -31.05 14.66 -3.86
CA ASN A 11 -32.29 13.93 -4.08
C ASN A 11 -32.82 13.30 -2.76
N GLU A 12 -34.02 13.70 -2.32
CA GLU A 12 -34.62 13.24 -1.05
C GLU A 12 -34.84 11.72 -1.00
N HIS A 13 -35.18 11.09 -2.13
CA HIS A 13 -35.38 9.64 -2.23
C HIS A 13 -34.09 8.83 -2.00
N LEU A 14 -32.91 9.46 -2.12
CA LEU A 14 -31.61 8.80 -1.95
C LEU A 14 -31.03 8.86 -0.54
N GLN A 15 -31.80 9.28 0.48
CA GLN A 15 -31.32 9.40 1.86
C GLN A 15 -30.70 8.09 2.38
N ALA A 16 -31.38 6.96 2.25
CA ALA A 16 -30.87 5.66 2.73
C ALA A 16 -29.57 5.24 2.03
N LEU A 17 -29.42 5.54 0.72
CA LEU A 17 -28.18 5.30 0.00
C LEU A 17 -27.05 6.21 0.50
N ARG A 18 -27.33 7.50 0.77
CA ARG A 18 -26.35 8.44 1.32
C ARG A 18 -25.84 7.95 2.68
N ASP A 19 -26.74 7.55 3.56
CA ASP A 19 -26.38 7.04 4.89
C ASP A 19 -25.52 5.77 4.77
N HIS A 20 -25.86 4.87 3.84
CA HIS A 20 -25.07 3.66 3.58
C HIS A 20 -23.63 3.94 3.12
N ILE A 21 -23.42 4.99 2.31
CA ILE A 21 -22.10 5.31 1.76
C ILE A 21 -21.32 6.36 2.58
N ALA A 22 -21.95 7.04 3.54
CA ALA A 22 -21.35 8.15 4.30
C ALA A 22 -20.01 7.78 4.95
N LEU A 23 -19.92 6.58 5.54
CA LEU A 23 -18.70 6.08 6.21
C LEU A 23 -17.68 5.44 5.23
N LYS A 24 -18.00 5.36 3.94
CA LYS A 24 -17.08 4.81 2.92
C LYS A 24 -16.12 5.90 2.44
N SER A 25 -14.99 5.48 1.86
CA SER A 25 -14.05 6.43 1.25
C SER A 25 -14.70 7.23 0.11
N GLU A 26 -14.24 8.46 -0.13
CA GLU A 26 -14.74 9.32 -1.22
C GLU A 26 -14.76 8.61 -2.58
N ARG A 27 -13.72 7.82 -2.88
CA ARG A 27 -13.65 7.02 -4.11
C ARG A 27 -14.77 5.99 -4.19
N THR A 28 -15.11 5.37 -3.07
CA THR A 28 -16.20 4.39 -2.99
C THR A 28 -17.55 5.10 -3.15
N GLN A 29 -17.76 6.21 -2.44
CA GLN A 29 -18.95 7.05 -2.59
C GLN A 29 -19.16 7.45 -4.05
N PHE A 30 -18.11 7.98 -4.69
CA PHE A 30 -18.12 8.34 -6.10
C PHE A 30 -18.48 7.14 -7.00
N THR A 31 -17.89 5.97 -6.76
CA THR A 31 -18.17 4.76 -7.55
C THR A 31 -19.64 4.35 -7.46
N TYR A 32 -20.24 4.44 -6.27
CA TYR A 32 -21.64 4.11 -6.04
C TYR A 32 -22.56 5.12 -6.74
N LEU A 33 -22.33 6.42 -6.53
CA LEU A 33 -23.11 7.48 -7.17
C LEU A 33 -22.97 7.45 -8.69
N PHE A 34 -21.77 7.18 -9.22
CA PHE A 34 -21.54 7.03 -10.66
C PHE A 34 -22.26 5.81 -11.23
N THR A 35 -22.44 4.76 -10.42
CA THR A 35 -23.25 3.60 -10.81
C THR A 35 -24.74 3.95 -10.85
N VAL A 36 -25.23 4.70 -9.88
CA VAL A 36 -26.62 5.23 -9.90
C VAL A 36 -26.83 6.14 -11.10
N LYS A 37 -25.88 7.03 -11.40
CA LYS A 37 -25.90 7.86 -12.61
C LYS A 37 -26.07 7.01 -13.88
N GLN A 38 -25.31 5.93 -14.02
CA GLN A 38 -25.44 5.01 -15.17
C GLN A 38 -26.82 4.34 -15.26
N ILE A 39 -27.48 4.10 -14.13
CA ILE A 39 -28.86 3.57 -14.07
C ILE A 39 -29.83 4.66 -14.54
N CYS A 40 -29.75 5.87 -13.99
CA CYS A 40 -30.56 7.02 -14.41
C CYS A 40 -30.41 7.30 -15.91
N ASP A 41 -29.19 7.39 -16.41
CA ASP A 41 -28.89 7.63 -17.83
C ASP A 41 -29.53 6.55 -18.73
N PHE A 42 -29.44 5.28 -18.32
CA PHE A 42 -29.96 4.16 -19.10
C PHE A 42 -31.48 4.21 -19.22
N PHE A 43 -32.17 4.57 -18.13
CA PHE A 43 -33.64 4.69 -18.12
C PHE A 43 -34.14 6.10 -18.46
N LYS A 44 -33.25 7.04 -18.77
CA LYS A 44 -33.55 8.46 -19.03
C LYS A 44 -34.34 9.11 -17.90
N ILE A 45 -33.95 8.85 -16.66
CA ILE A 45 -34.55 9.42 -15.45
C ILE A 45 -33.72 10.63 -15.00
N GLU A 46 -34.38 11.75 -14.68
CA GLU A 46 -33.69 12.92 -14.12
C GLU A 46 -33.11 12.60 -12.74
N TYR A 47 -31.87 13.04 -12.47
CA TYR A 47 -31.14 12.65 -11.25
C TYR A 47 -31.82 13.13 -9.96
N LYS A 48 -32.38 14.33 -9.99
CA LYS A 48 -33.09 14.95 -8.86
C LYS A 48 -34.42 14.24 -8.51
N GLU A 49 -35.02 13.53 -9.47
CA GLU A 49 -36.33 12.87 -9.34
C GLU A 49 -36.21 11.34 -9.26
N PHE A 50 -34.99 10.80 -9.29
CA PHE A 50 -34.78 9.37 -9.25
C PHE A 50 -35.23 8.77 -7.91
N ASP A 51 -36.35 8.06 -7.91
CA ASP A 51 -36.79 7.21 -6.80
C ASP A 51 -36.39 5.76 -7.07
N PRO A 52 -35.53 5.12 -6.22
CA PRO A 52 -35.18 3.71 -6.36
C PRO A 52 -36.37 2.76 -6.45
N LYS A 53 -37.54 3.11 -5.89
CA LYS A 53 -38.77 2.32 -5.97
C LYS A 53 -39.29 2.11 -7.39
N VAL A 54 -38.87 2.94 -8.34
CA VAL A 54 -39.22 2.72 -9.75
C VAL A 54 -38.52 1.50 -10.34
N LEU A 55 -37.46 0.97 -9.69
CA LEU A 55 -36.73 -0.19 -10.17
C LEU A 55 -37.47 -1.48 -9.79
N ASP A 56 -37.79 -2.29 -10.79
CA ASP A 56 -38.39 -3.61 -10.64
C ASP A 56 -37.51 -4.70 -11.28
N GLN A 57 -37.92 -5.95 -11.15
CA GLN A 57 -37.23 -7.09 -11.75
C GLN A 57 -37.08 -6.94 -13.28
N LYS A 58 -38.10 -6.41 -13.96
CA LYS A 58 -38.11 -6.22 -15.41
C LYS A 58 -37.04 -5.21 -15.86
N LYS A 59 -36.96 -4.06 -15.17
CA LYS A 59 -35.92 -3.05 -15.41
C LYS A 59 -34.53 -3.62 -15.15
N TYR A 60 -34.34 -4.36 -14.06
CA TYR A 60 -33.06 -5.01 -13.81
C TYR A 60 -32.66 -5.96 -14.94
N ASP A 61 -33.56 -6.84 -15.40
CA ASP A 61 -33.26 -7.80 -16.46
C ASP A 61 -32.97 -7.11 -17.80
N ILE A 62 -33.69 -6.03 -18.15
CA ILE A 62 -33.40 -5.20 -19.34
C ILE A 62 -32.02 -4.53 -19.22
N PHE A 63 -31.73 -3.91 -18.08
CA PHE A 63 -30.45 -3.26 -17.82
C PHE A 63 -29.30 -4.27 -17.92
N PHE A 64 -29.42 -5.41 -17.23
CA PHE A 64 -28.40 -6.44 -17.18
C PHE A 64 -28.14 -7.05 -18.56
N SER A 65 -29.19 -7.45 -19.28
CA SER A 65 -29.06 -8.06 -20.61
C SER A 65 -28.42 -7.11 -21.62
N THR A 66 -28.78 -5.82 -21.59
CA THR A 66 -28.19 -4.81 -22.47
C THR A 66 -26.72 -4.55 -22.11
N ARG A 67 -26.44 -4.25 -20.85
CA ARG A 67 -25.07 -3.96 -20.39
C ARG A 67 -24.12 -5.16 -20.45
N SER A 68 -24.64 -6.38 -20.40
CA SER A 68 -23.82 -7.59 -20.54
C SER A 68 -23.14 -7.72 -21.91
N LYS A 69 -23.71 -7.10 -22.96
CA LYS A 69 -23.14 -7.06 -24.31
C LYS A 69 -22.01 -6.04 -24.44
N GLU A 70 -22.02 -5.00 -23.60
CA GLU A 70 -21.10 -3.86 -23.67
C GLU A 70 -19.95 -3.97 -22.67
N LEU A 71 -20.21 -4.56 -21.50
CA LEU A 71 -19.33 -4.45 -20.33
C LEU A 71 -18.66 -5.77 -19.97
N LYS A 72 -17.47 -5.65 -19.37
CA LYS A 72 -16.75 -6.77 -18.76
C LYS A 72 -17.53 -7.28 -17.54
N ARG A 73 -17.40 -8.59 -17.25
CA ARG A 73 -18.06 -9.27 -16.11
C ARG A 73 -17.89 -8.53 -14.77
N SER A 74 -16.68 -8.05 -14.46
CA SER A 74 -16.40 -7.33 -13.22
C SER A 74 -17.16 -6.00 -13.11
N SER A 75 -17.29 -5.28 -14.22
CA SER A 75 -18.07 -4.03 -14.27
C SER A 75 -19.56 -4.32 -14.13
N LEU A 76 -20.05 -5.39 -14.76
CA LEU A 76 -21.44 -5.82 -14.62
C LEU A 76 -21.77 -6.29 -13.21
N ASN A 77 -20.83 -6.98 -12.54
CA ASN A 77 -20.96 -7.36 -11.14
C ASN A 77 -20.99 -6.13 -10.21
N LEU A 78 -20.21 -5.09 -10.49
CA LEU A 78 -20.28 -3.82 -9.74
C LEU A 78 -21.67 -3.18 -9.89
N LEU A 79 -22.18 -3.05 -11.11
CA LEU A 79 -23.52 -2.54 -11.38
C LEU A 79 -24.59 -3.36 -10.65
N SER A 80 -24.51 -4.70 -10.77
CA SER A 80 -25.45 -5.63 -10.12
C SER A 80 -25.40 -5.55 -8.59
N ASN A 81 -24.22 -5.31 -8.01
CA ASN A 81 -24.10 -5.08 -6.57
C ASN A 81 -24.78 -3.78 -6.13
N VAL A 82 -24.75 -2.71 -6.94
CA VAL A 82 -25.50 -1.49 -6.60
C VAL A 82 -27.00 -1.72 -6.71
N PHE A 83 -27.49 -2.46 -7.70
CA PHE A 83 -28.89 -2.91 -7.72
C PHE A 83 -29.26 -3.73 -6.48
N LYS A 84 -28.37 -4.62 -6.01
CA LYS A 84 -28.57 -5.37 -4.76
C LYS A 84 -28.72 -4.43 -3.57
N ILE A 85 -27.86 -3.42 -3.47
CA ILE A 85 -27.88 -2.45 -2.37
C ILE A 85 -29.16 -1.62 -2.40
N LEU A 86 -29.55 -1.11 -3.57
CA LEU A 86 -30.82 -0.41 -3.73
C LEU A 86 -32.02 -1.32 -3.40
N SER A 87 -32.03 -2.56 -3.88
CA SER A 87 -33.09 -3.53 -3.57
C SER A 87 -33.23 -3.77 -2.07
N ASN A 88 -32.11 -3.87 -1.35
CA ASN A 88 -32.11 -4.09 0.09
C ASN A 88 -32.53 -2.84 0.88
N LEU A 89 -32.02 -1.66 0.51
CA LEU A 89 -32.32 -0.40 1.22
C LEU A 89 -33.78 0.04 1.04
N TYR A 90 -34.39 -0.29 -0.12
CA TYR A 90 -35.72 0.20 -0.50
C TYR A 90 -36.78 -0.90 -0.61
N GLY A 91 -36.45 -2.16 -0.30
CA GLY A 91 -37.40 -3.28 -0.25
C GLY A 91 -37.97 -3.69 -1.61
N LEU A 92 -37.13 -3.76 -2.65
CA LEU A 92 -37.58 -3.95 -4.05
C LEU A 92 -37.69 -5.40 -4.52
N ASP A 93 -37.27 -6.38 -3.70
CA ASP A 93 -37.24 -7.82 -4.00
C ASP A 93 -36.67 -8.20 -5.39
N ILE A 94 -35.59 -7.53 -5.82
CA ILE A 94 -34.94 -7.78 -7.11
C ILE A 94 -33.96 -8.95 -6.98
N LYS A 95 -34.14 -9.98 -7.82
CA LYS A 95 -33.24 -11.13 -7.92
C LYS A 95 -32.00 -10.78 -8.75
N ILE A 96 -30.89 -10.58 -8.05
CA ILE A 96 -29.61 -10.15 -8.65
C ILE A 96 -28.80 -11.33 -9.19
N LYS A 97 -28.35 -11.21 -10.44
CA LYS A 97 -27.42 -12.13 -11.11
C LYS A 97 -25.98 -11.63 -10.93
N LEU A 98 -25.13 -12.46 -10.33
CA LEU A 98 -23.68 -12.23 -10.25
C LEU A 98 -22.95 -13.24 -11.14
N LEU A 99 -22.12 -12.74 -12.04
CA LEU A 99 -21.34 -13.57 -12.94
C LEU A 99 -20.11 -14.11 -12.21
N LYS A 100 -19.88 -15.42 -12.31
CA LYS A 100 -18.61 -16.02 -11.85
C LYS A 100 -17.46 -15.38 -12.61
N GLU A 101 -16.52 -14.83 -11.86
CA GLU A 101 -15.25 -14.39 -12.42
C GLU A 101 -14.44 -15.64 -12.78
N THR A 102 -14.07 -15.75 -14.05
CA THR A 102 -13.03 -16.69 -14.47
C THR A 102 -11.70 -16.02 -14.15
N ASP A 103 -10.86 -16.65 -13.34
CA ASP A 103 -9.50 -16.17 -13.08
C ASP A 103 -8.76 -16.04 -14.42
N LYS A 104 -8.69 -14.82 -14.95
CA LYS A 104 -7.81 -14.56 -16.07
C LYS A 104 -6.40 -14.78 -15.56
N HIS A 105 -5.60 -15.56 -16.30
CA HIS A 105 -4.15 -15.55 -16.15
C HIS A 105 -3.70 -14.09 -16.24
N THR A 106 -3.49 -13.49 -15.08
CA THR A 106 -3.20 -12.07 -14.98
C THR A 106 -1.75 -11.92 -15.35
N ASP A 107 -1.49 -11.16 -16.38
CA ASP A 107 -0.14 -10.83 -16.78
C ASP A 107 0.66 -10.23 -15.60
N TYR A 108 1.98 -10.42 -15.57
CA TYR A 108 2.88 -9.94 -14.52
C TYR A 108 4.22 -9.51 -15.10
N ILE A 109 4.99 -8.73 -14.35
CA ILE A 109 6.37 -8.38 -14.72
C ILE A 109 7.28 -9.45 -14.14
N THR A 110 8.14 -10.05 -14.96
CA THR A 110 9.17 -10.98 -14.50
C THR A 110 10.36 -10.23 -13.89
N PHE A 111 11.21 -10.93 -13.16
CA PHE A 111 12.43 -10.32 -12.63
C PHE A 111 13.38 -9.85 -13.76
N SER A 112 13.47 -10.60 -14.86
CA SER A 112 14.23 -10.20 -16.05
C SER A 112 13.68 -8.91 -16.68
N GLU A 113 12.37 -8.80 -16.84
CA GLU A 113 11.74 -7.58 -17.34
C GLU A 113 11.93 -6.40 -16.38
N LEU A 114 11.97 -6.62 -15.06
CA LEU A 114 12.34 -5.58 -14.11
C LEU A 114 13.77 -5.08 -14.35
N GLN A 115 14.72 -5.99 -14.59
CA GLN A 115 16.10 -5.61 -14.92
C GLN A 115 16.16 -4.79 -16.20
N GLU A 116 15.35 -5.14 -17.22
CA GLU A 116 15.23 -4.32 -18.43
C GLU A 116 14.69 -2.92 -18.15
N ILE A 117 13.67 -2.79 -17.30
CA ILE A 117 13.15 -1.48 -16.86
C ILE A 117 14.26 -0.69 -16.16
N ILE A 118 15.00 -1.30 -15.23
CA ILE A 118 16.07 -0.63 -14.50
C ILE A 118 17.16 -0.12 -15.43
N ASN A 119 17.50 -0.90 -16.46
CA ASN A 119 18.60 -0.59 -17.37
C ASN A 119 18.22 0.40 -18.49
N LYS A 120 16.97 0.38 -18.96
CA LYS A 120 16.57 1.09 -20.19
C LYS A 120 15.55 2.21 -19.97
N ALA A 121 14.79 2.21 -18.88
CA ALA A 121 13.77 3.24 -18.63
C ALA A 121 14.38 4.55 -18.10
N ASP A 122 13.57 5.60 -18.08
CA ASP A 122 13.90 6.80 -17.30
C ASP A 122 14.17 6.43 -15.84
N LYS A 123 15.21 7.01 -15.24
CA LYS A 123 15.68 6.63 -13.90
C LYS A 123 14.64 6.87 -12.81
N GLU A 124 13.76 7.87 -12.96
CA GLU A 124 12.65 8.10 -12.03
C GLU A 124 11.64 6.95 -12.10
N ALA A 125 11.24 6.58 -13.32
CA ALA A 125 10.34 5.46 -13.55
C ALA A 125 10.95 4.13 -13.07
N ALA A 126 12.23 3.89 -13.35
CA ALA A 126 12.97 2.72 -12.88
C ALA A 126 13.01 2.61 -11.34
N ALA A 127 13.32 3.71 -10.65
CA ALA A 127 13.36 3.72 -9.18
C ALA A 127 11.99 3.41 -8.57
N VAL A 128 10.92 4.02 -9.10
CA VAL A 128 9.55 3.74 -8.64
C VAL A 128 9.14 2.30 -8.97
N ALA A 129 9.40 1.81 -10.18
CA ALA A 129 9.07 0.45 -10.59
C ALA A 129 9.79 -0.60 -9.74
N ALA A 130 11.09 -0.42 -9.51
CA ALA A 130 11.90 -1.30 -8.67
C ALA A 130 11.42 -1.29 -7.22
N PHE A 131 11.14 -0.11 -6.65
CA PHE A 131 10.59 -0.01 -5.30
C PHE A 131 9.24 -0.74 -5.19
N MET A 132 8.33 -0.53 -6.14
CA MET A 132 7.02 -1.18 -6.17
C MET A 132 7.12 -2.70 -6.31
N PHE A 133 8.00 -3.18 -7.18
CA PHE A 133 8.24 -4.60 -7.38
C PHE A 133 8.82 -5.20 -6.10
N CYS A 134 9.91 -4.65 -5.57
CA CYS A 134 10.67 -5.26 -4.48
C CYS A 134 10.00 -5.13 -3.10
N THR A 135 8.97 -4.28 -2.96
CA THR A 135 8.17 -4.15 -1.74
C THR A 135 6.78 -4.77 -1.86
N GLY A 136 6.35 -5.08 -3.09
CA GLY A 136 5.01 -5.56 -3.37
C GLY A 136 3.90 -4.57 -3.01
N LEU A 137 4.20 -3.30 -2.70
CA LEU A 137 3.22 -2.33 -2.22
C LEU A 137 2.28 -1.85 -3.33
N ARG A 138 1.05 -1.48 -2.94
CA ARG A 138 0.09 -0.86 -3.88
C ARG A 138 0.45 0.61 -4.09
N PRO A 139 0.06 1.24 -5.22
CA PRO A 139 0.33 2.66 -5.48
C PRO A 139 -0.04 3.57 -4.30
N VAL A 140 -1.23 3.36 -3.72
CA VAL A 140 -1.71 4.14 -2.56
C VAL A 140 -0.80 4.02 -1.34
N SER A 141 -0.21 2.84 -1.12
CA SER A 141 0.72 2.62 -0.02
C SER A 141 2.04 3.32 -0.29
N VAL A 142 2.58 3.18 -1.50
CA VAL A 142 3.83 3.82 -1.92
C VAL A 142 3.74 5.35 -1.82
N LEU A 143 2.64 5.95 -2.28
CA LEU A 143 2.39 7.39 -2.19
C LEU A 143 2.24 7.92 -0.76
N SER A 144 1.90 7.05 0.19
CA SER A 144 1.75 7.42 1.59
C SER A 144 3.05 7.33 2.38
N ILE A 145 4.12 6.77 1.80
CA ILE A 145 5.40 6.60 2.49
C ILE A 145 6.06 7.95 2.72
N LYS A 146 6.35 8.21 3.99
CA LYS A 146 7.13 9.35 4.44
C LYS A 146 8.61 9.02 4.54
N LYS A 147 9.46 10.04 4.43
CA LYS A 147 10.92 9.90 4.54
C LYS A 147 11.35 9.31 5.88
N GLU A 148 10.72 9.73 6.96
CA GLU A 148 10.94 9.21 8.34
C GLU A 148 10.65 7.70 8.47
N GLN A 149 9.95 7.10 7.51
CA GLN A 149 9.62 5.68 7.50
C GLN A 149 10.68 4.83 6.79
N LEU A 150 11.63 5.44 6.09
CA LEU A 150 12.70 4.75 5.37
C LEU A 150 13.90 4.50 6.29
N MET A 151 14.15 3.23 6.62
CA MET A 151 15.26 2.83 7.49
C MET A 151 16.44 2.35 6.64
N LEU A 152 17.07 3.27 5.90
CA LEU A 152 18.09 2.94 4.88
C LEU A 152 19.48 2.65 5.45
N ASN A 153 19.76 3.10 6.68
CA ASN A 153 21.03 2.89 7.37
C ASN A 153 21.09 1.54 8.10
N ALA A 154 19.96 0.84 8.22
CA ALA A 154 19.93 -0.50 8.79
C ALA A 154 20.73 -1.47 7.89
N LYS A 155 21.36 -2.49 8.51
CA LYS A 155 22.05 -3.57 7.79
C LYS A 155 21.15 -4.21 6.72
N HIS A 156 19.86 -4.35 7.03
CA HIS A 156 18.83 -4.77 6.09
C HIS A 156 17.77 -3.65 6.00
N PRO A 157 17.84 -2.77 4.99
CA PRO A 157 16.91 -1.67 4.83
C PRO A 157 15.44 -2.11 4.77
N TYR A 158 14.57 -1.34 5.40
CA TYR A 158 13.13 -1.61 5.45
C TYR A 158 12.30 -0.32 5.51
N VAL A 159 10.99 -0.45 5.29
CA VAL A 159 10.02 0.64 5.51
C VAL A 159 9.19 0.34 6.75
N LYS A 160 9.12 1.29 7.70
CA LYS A 160 8.31 1.13 8.91
C LYS A 160 6.88 1.69 8.77
N GLY A 161 5.91 1.03 9.39
CA GLY A 161 4.56 1.54 9.62
C GLY A 161 3.79 1.90 8.34
N VAL A 162 3.92 1.08 7.28
CA VAL A 162 3.33 1.37 5.97
C VAL A 162 1.81 1.28 6.03
N LEU A 163 1.13 2.31 5.54
CA LEU A 163 -0.33 2.31 5.40
C LEU A 163 -0.74 1.40 4.23
N LEU A 164 -1.56 0.41 4.53
CA LEU A 164 -2.16 -0.51 3.57
C LEU A 164 -3.58 -0.07 3.21
N LYS A 165 -4.06 -0.57 2.06
CA LYS A 165 -5.45 -0.37 1.64
C LYS A 165 -6.41 -0.88 2.73
N GLY A 166 -7.39 -0.04 3.05
CA GLY A 166 -8.41 -0.32 4.08
C GLY A 166 -8.05 0.20 5.47
N GLY A 167 -7.09 1.12 5.60
CA GLY A 167 -6.73 1.74 6.89
C GLY A 167 -5.78 0.91 7.76
N ARG A 168 -5.40 -0.28 7.30
CA ARG A 168 -4.48 -1.17 8.02
C ARG A 168 -3.04 -0.66 7.96
N ARG A 169 -2.21 -1.09 8.90
CA ARG A 169 -0.78 -0.82 8.90
C ARG A 169 0.01 -2.13 8.88
N GLN A 170 1.14 -2.11 8.19
CA GLN A 170 2.17 -3.13 8.30
C GLN A 170 3.39 -2.49 8.97
N ASP A 171 3.86 -3.09 10.05
CA ASP A 171 4.92 -2.47 10.85
C ASP A 171 6.26 -2.45 10.12
N ILE A 172 6.58 -3.50 9.35
CA ILE A 172 7.85 -3.62 8.63
C ILE A 172 7.60 -4.19 7.23
N ILE A 173 8.14 -3.52 6.21
CA ILE A 173 8.23 -3.99 4.82
C ILE A 173 9.70 -4.15 4.48
N ILE A 174 10.13 -5.41 4.31
CA ILE A 174 11.47 -5.75 3.84
C ILE A 174 11.54 -5.53 2.33
N MET A 175 12.68 -5.08 1.84
CA MET A 175 12.93 -4.85 0.42
C MET A 175 14.22 -5.53 -0.03
N TYR A 176 14.30 -5.83 -1.33
CA TYR A 176 15.52 -6.28 -2.01
C TYR A 176 16.50 -5.10 -2.06
N HIS A 177 17.23 -4.88 -0.96
CA HIS A 177 17.97 -3.65 -0.74
C HIS A 177 19.11 -3.41 -1.74
N GLU A 178 19.75 -4.47 -2.25
CA GLU A 178 20.76 -4.39 -3.32
C GLU A 178 20.24 -3.68 -4.58
N ILE A 179 18.95 -3.87 -4.89
CA ILE A 179 18.30 -3.24 -6.04
C ILE A 179 17.74 -1.87 -5.66
N VAL A 180 17.01 -1.83 -4.53
CA VAL A 180 16.19 -0.66 -4.19
C VAL A 180 17.02 0.48 -3.63
N LYS A 181 18.00 0.22 -2.76
CA LYS A 181 18.73 1.27 -2.04
C LYS A 181 19.49 2.21 -2.99
N PRO A 182 20.25 1.72 -4.00
CA PRO A 182 20.89 2.60 -4.99
C PRO A 182 19.91 3.51 -5.73
N LEU A 183 18.82 2.93 -6.26
CA LEU A 183 17.83 3.65 -7.04
C LEU A 183 17.04 4.65 -6.18
N LEU A 184 16.74 4.28 -4.93
CA LEU A 184 16.02 5.13 -3.99
C LEU A 184 16.89 6.31 -3.53
N ASN A 185 18.17 6.08 -3.23
CA ASN A 185 19.11 7.15 -2.90
C ASN A 185 19.24 8.15 -4.06
N TRP A 186 19.42 7.62 -5.28
CA TRP A 186 19.43 8.46 -6.48
C TRP A 186 18.11 9.24 -6.63
N TYR A 187 16.95 8.60 -6.42
CA TYR A 187 15.65 9.24 -6.54
C TYR A 187 15.47 10.38 -5.52
N LEU A 188 15.87 10.15 -4.26
CA LEU A 188 15.81 11.16 -3.20
C LEU A 188 16.66 12.40 -3.55
N GLN A 189 17.88 12.18 -4.04
CA GLN A 189 18.76 13.25 -4.50
C GLN A 189 18.21 13.94 -5.76
N PHE A 190 17.69 13.19 -6.72
CA PHE A 190 17.09 13.75 -7.92
C PHE A 190 15.90 14.66 -7.56
N LYS A 191 15.04 14.23 -6.64
CA LYS A 191 13.89 15.04 -6.18
C LYS A 191 14.29 16.28 -5.40
N SER A 192 15.33 16.23 -4.56
CA SER A 192 15.80 17.43 -3.86
C SER A 192 16.30 18.52 -4.81
N THR A 193 16.84 18.13 -5.98
CA THR A 193 17.30 19.11 -7.00
C THR A 193 16.19 19.65 -7.90
N ARG A 194 15.09 18.91 -8.10
CA ARG A 194 14.05 19.24 -9.09
C ARG A 194 12.75 19.78 -8.48
N VAL A 195 12.45 19.43 -7.24
CA VAL A 195 11.19 19.78 -6.58
C VAL A 195 11.46 20.83 -5.51
N LYS A 196 10.83 21.99 -5.66
CA LYS A 196 10.93 23.10 -4.70
C LYS A 196 10.46 22.64 -3.31
N ASP A 197 11.22 23.01 -2.28
CA ASP A 197 10.95 22.66 -0.87
C ASP A 197 10.79 21.15 -0.64
N TYR A 198 11.41 20.30 -1.46
CA TYR A 198 11.32 18.84 -1.29
C TYR A 198 11.79 18.41 0.09
N ASP A 199 12.83 19.01 0.66
CA ASP A 199 13.33 18.67 2.00
C ASP A 199 12.27 18.82 3.09
N LYS A 200 11.40 19.82 2.97
CA LYS A 200 10.25 20.04 3.86
C LYS A 200 9.08 19.09 3.55
N ASN A 201 9.04 18.50 2.36
CA ASN A 201 8.02 17.52 2.00
C ASN A 201 8.27 16.21 2.76
N LYS A 202 7.28 15.80 3.54
CA LYS A 202 7.34 14.57 4.33
C LYS A 202 7.32 13.31 3.47
N TYR A 203 6.73 13.35 2.26
CA TYR A 203 6.55 12.18 1.41
C TYR A 203 7.78 11.91 0.55
N VAL A 204 8.02 10.62 0.29
CA VAL A 204 9.11 10.15 -0.58
C VAL A 204 8.73 10.35 -2.04
N PHE A 205 7.64 9.70 -2.48
CA PHE A 205 7.29 9.65 -3.89
C PHE A 205 6.35 10.79 -4.28
N VAL A 206 6.89 11.82 -4.93
CA VAL A 206 6.12 13.03 -5.29
C VAL A 206 6.30 13.40 -6.76
N SER A 207 5.24 13.93 -7.36
CA SER A 207 5.30 14.56 -8.69
C SER A 207 6.23 15.77 -8.71
N GLN A 208 6.56 16.28 -9.90
CA GLN A 208 7.36 17.51 -10.04
C GLN A 208 6.73 18.74 -9.35
N ARG A 209 5.41 18.70 -9.11
CA ARG A 209 4.68 19.74 -8.35
C ARG A 209 4.69 19.51 -6.84
N GLY A 210 5.43 18.51 -6.34
CA GLY A 210 5.49 18.14 -4.92
C GLY A 210 4.24 17.44 -4.37
N LYS A 211 3.26 17.11 -5.23
CA LYS A 211 2.02 16.43 -4.84
C LYS A 211 2.13 14.92 -4.99
N THR A 212 1.49 14.19 -4.08
CA THR A 212 1.29 12.74 -4.14
C THR A 212 -0.04 12.44 -4.86
N THR A 213 0.02 11.81 -6.04
CA THR A 213 -1.20 11.42 -6.79
C THR A 213 -1.07 10.01 -7.34
N GLU A 214 -2.17 9.26 -7.38
CA GLU A 214 -2.18 7.93 -8.03
C GLU A 214 -1.77 8.07 -9.50
N SER A 215 -2.30 9.05 -10.23
CA SER A 215 -1.97 9.27 -11.64
C SER A 215 -0.48 9.40 -11.89
N TYR A 216 0.27 10.07 -11.01
CA TYR A 216 1.73 10.19 -11.13
C TYR A 216 2.43 8.82 -11.17
N ILE A 217 2.10 7.91 -10.24
CA ILE A 217 2.68 6.55 -10.23
C ILE A 217 2.24 5.78 -11.47
N TYR A 218 0.96 5.86 -11.84
CA TYR A 218 0.46 5.15 -13.01
C TYR A 218 1.10 5.65 -14.31
N GLU A 219 1.32 6.96 -14.45
CA GLU A 219 1.99 7.55 -15.61
C GLU A 219 3.45 7.11 -15.69
N LEU A 220 4.20 7.14 -14.58
CA LEU A 220 5.57 6.62 -14.53
C LEU A 220 5.64 5.14 -14.92
N ILE A 221 4.78 4.29 -14.34
CA ILE A 221 4.80 2.86 -14.70
C ILE A 221 4.35 2.64 -16.16
N ARG A 222 3.47 3.49 -16.69
CA ARG A 222 3.04 3.41 -18.09
C ARG A 222 4.18 3.70 -19.05
N THR A 223 5.13 4.60 -18.73
CA THR A 223 6.27 4.87 -19.62
C THR A 223 7.16 3.65 -19.82
N CYS A 224 7.21 2.72 -18.84
CA CYS A 224 7.91 1.45 -18.97
C CYS A 224 7.31 0.51 -20.05
N SER A 225 6.09 0.77 -20.53
CA SER A 225 5.42 -0.09 -21.53
C SER A 225 6.17 -0.16 -22.86
N THR A 226 6.86 0.93 -23.25
CA THR A 226 7.67 0.96 -24.47
C THR A 226 8.93 0.10 -24.35
N ILE A 227 9.45 -0.06 -23.13
CA ILE A 227 10.64 -0.87 -22.84
C ILE A 227 10.31 -2.37 -22.95
N ILE A 228 9.16 -2.78 -22.41
CA ILE A 228 8.75 -4.20 -22.37
C ILE A 228 7.97 -4.61 -23.63
N GLY A 229 7.49 -3.65 -24.42
CA GLY A 229 6.72 -3.94 -25.64
C GLY A 229 5.26 -4.33 -25.36
N ARG A 230 4.74 -4.07 -24.16
CA ARG A 230 3.33 -4.30 -23.79
C ARG A 230 2.88 -3.36 -22.69
N ASN A 231 1.56 -3.21 -22.54
CA ASN A 231 0.99 -2.36 -21.49
C ASN A 231 1.31 -2.88 -20.09
N ILE A 232 1.93 -2.03 -19.27
CA ILE A 232 2.27 -2.35 -17.88
C ILE A 232 1.34 -1.61 -16.92
N SER A 233 1.06 -2.23 -15.78
CA SER A 233 0.36 -1.60 -14.67
C SER A 233 1.06 -1.87 -13.34
N PRO A 234 0.88 -1.00 -12.33
CA PRO A 234 1.48 -1.24 -11.01
C PRO A 234 1.08 -2.57 -10.35
N ARG A 235 -0.10 -3.12 -10.70
CA ARG A 235 -0.54 -4.45 -10.21
C ARG A 235 0.35 -5.58 -10.71
N MET A 236 0.90 -5.45 -11.92
CA MET A 236 1.74 -6.47 -12.55
C MET A 236 3.10 -6.58 -11.86
N LEU A 237 3.66 -5.48 -11.35
CA LEU A 237 4.88 -5.48 -10.53
C LEU A 237 4.69 -6.25 -9.22
N ARG A 238 3.60 -5.97 -8.50
CA ARG A 238 3.26 -6.69 -7.26
C ARG A 238 3.01 -8.19 -7.52
N LYS A 239 2.33 -8.52 -8.63
CA LYS A 239 2.12 -9.92 -9.00
C LYS A 239 3.45 -10.59 -9.36
N GLY A 240 4.32 -9.87 -10.08
CA GLY A 240 5.67 -10.28 -10.44
C GLY A 240 6.49 -10.72 -9.23
N LEU A 241 6.52 -9.91 -8.19
CA LEU A 241 7.15 -10.29 -6.92
C LEU A 241 6.60 -11.59 -6.34
N GLY A 242 5.27 -11.74 -6.33
CA GLY A 242 4.62 -12.95 -5.80
C GLY A 242 4.95 -14.22 -6.58
N VAL A 243 5.13 -14.10 -7.91
CA VAL A 243 5.57 -15.21 -8.75
C VAL A 243 7.05 -15.47 -8.54
N HIS A 244 7.90 -14.44 -8.57
CA HIS A 244 9.34 -14.56 -8.39
C HIS A 244 9.71 -15.19 -7.03
N THR A 245 9.09 -14.73 -5.95
CA THR A 245 9.28 -15.32 -4.62
C THR A 245 8.88 -16.80 -4.56
N LYS A 246 7.85 -17.20 -5.30
CA LYS A 246 7.45 -18.61 -5.46
C LYS A 246 8.49 -19.40 -6.26
N GLU A 247 9.02 -18.84 -7.34
CA GLU A 247 10.06 -19.48 -8.18
C GLU A 247 11.37 -19.67 -7.41
N LEU A 248 11.72 -18.75 -6.51
CA LEU A 248 12.83 -18.91 -5.57
C LEU A 248 12.57 -20.00 -4.51
N GLY A 249 11.35 -20.55 -4.45
CA GLY A 249 10.95 -21.56 -3.48
C GLY A 249 10.80 -21.01 -2.06
N LEU A 250 10.53 -19.72 -1.89
CA LEU A 250 10.27 -19.15 -0.55
C LEU A 250 9.03 -19.79 0.08
N GLN A 251 9.08 -19.98 1.39
CA GLN A 251 7.95 -20.51 2.15
C GLN A 251 6.73 -19.58 2.04
N ASP A 252 5.53 -20.15 2.09
CA ASP A 252 4.28 -19.43 1.84
C ASP A 252 4.04 -18.34 2.90
N GLU A 253 4.54 -18.56 4.11
CA GLU A 253 4.55 -17.65 5.26
C GLU A 253 5.40 -16.42 4.95
N VAL A 254 6.66 -16.61 4.55
CA VAL A 254 7.59 -15.55 4.19
C VAL A 254 7.11 -14.78 2.95
N ARG A 255 6.53 -15.48 1.98
CA ARG A 255 5.90 -14.85 0.81
C ARG A 255 4.72 -13.97 1.20
N ARG A 256 3.87 -14.41 2.14
CA ARG A 256 2.75 -13.60 2.66
C ARG A 256 3.22 -12.33 3.37
N MET A 257 4.36 -12.40 4.07
CA MET A 257 5.00 -11.25 4.71
C MET A 257 5.52 -10.24 3.68
N ILE A 258 6.26 -10.71 2.66
CA ILE A 258 6.78 -9.87 1.57
C ILE A 258 5.65 -9.20 0.77
N MET A 259 4.57 -9.93 0.52
CA MET A 259 3.47 -9.45 -0.30
C MET A 259 2.43 -8.62 0.47
N ALA A 260 2.51 -8.47 1.80
CA ALA A 260 1.52 -7.76 2.62
C ALA A 260 0.06 -8.16 2.26
N HIS A 261 -0.25 -9.46 2.40
CA HIS A 261 -1.55 -10.04 2.04
C HIS A 261 -2.67 -9.79 3.07
N LYS A 262 -3.88 -10.23 2.73
CA LYS A 262 -5.15 -9.55 3.04
C LYS A 262 -5.92 -10.12 4.23
N ASP A 263 -5.59 -11.29 4.77
CA ASP A 263 -6.38 -11.93 5.82
C ASP A 263 -5.65 -12.01 7.15
N VAL A 264 -6.15 -11.24 8.13
CA VAL A 264 -5.65 -11.20 9.51
C VAL A 264 -5.70 -12.60 10.15
N LYS A 265 -6.64 -13.45 9.74
CA LYS A 265 -6.86 -14.79 10.31
C LYS A 265 -5.84 -15.85 9.85
N THR A 266 -5.42 -15.82 8.58
CA THR A 266 -4.31 -16.67 8.08
C THR A 266 -2.93 -16.08 8.41
N THR A 267 -2.90 -14.82 8.86
CA THR A 267 -1.70 -14.13 9.31
C THR A 267 -1.42 -14.41 10.80
N ILE A 268 -2.39 -14.36 11.70
CA ILE A 268 -2.10 -14.57 13.12
C ILE A 268 -1.57 -16.00 13.43
N ASP A 269 -2.18 -17.03 12.84
CA ASP A 269 -1.79 -18.44 13.10
C ASP A 269 -0.47 -18.86 12.40
N ALA A 270 0.00 -18.08 11.42
CA ALA A 270 1.25 -18.36 10.69
C ALA A 270 2.43 -17.48 11.16
N TYR A 271 2.17 -16.41 11.90
CA TYR A 271 3.16 -15.38 12.26
C TYR A 271 3.68 -15.56 13.70
N SER A 272 3.20 -16.55 14.46
CA SER A 272 3.75 -16.88 15.78
C SER A 272 5.15 -17.47 15.70
N ASP A 273 5.48 -18.13 14.60
CA ASP A 273 6.65 -19.01 14.51
C ASP A 273 7.80 -18.42 13.67
N TYR A 274 7.55 -17.35 12.89
CA TYR A 274 8.54 -16.72 12.02
C TYR A 274 8.83 -15.27 12.44
N ASN A 275 10.07 -15.01 12.85
CA ASN A 275 10.56 -13.66 13.13
C ASN A 275 11.23 -13.07 11.87
N ILE A 276 11.43 -11.75 11.84
CA ILE A 276 12.14 -11.01 10.76
C ILE A 276 13.50 -11.65 10.44
N LYS A 277 14.17 -12.22 11.45
CA LYS A 277 15.44 -12.94 11.28
C LYS A 277 15.32 -14.14 10.35
N ASP A 278 14.21 -14.88 10.43
CA ASP A 278 13.97 -16.08 9.62
C ASP A 278 13.70 -15.68 8.16
N ILE A 279 12.98 -14.57 7.95
CA ILE A 279 12.75 -14.00 6.61
C ILE A 279 14.05 -13.53 5.97
N VAL A 280 14.86 -12.75 6.70
CA VAL A 280 16.13 -12.23 6.19
C VAL A 280 17.05 -13.39 5.86
N ARG A 281 17.16 -14.40 6.73
CA ARG A 281 17.94 -15.61 6.48
C ARG A 281 17.46 -16.34 5.24
N GLU A 282 16.15 -16.52 5.06
CA GLU A 282 15.60 -17.21 3.90
C GLU A 282 15.87 -16.44 2.60
N LEU A 283 15.74 -15.12 2.63
CA LEU A 283 16.09 -14.24 1.50
C LEU A 283 17.59 -14.28 1.19
N GLU A 284 18.45 -14.22 2.19
CA GLU A 284 19.92 -14.30 1.99
C GLU A 284 20.37 -15.64 1.42
N LEU A 285 19.73 -16.74 1.81
CA LEU A 285 20.05 -18.08 1.30
C LEU A 285 19.58 -18.30 -0.14
N LYS A 286 18.46 -17.68 -0.54
CA LYS A 286 17.81 -17.95 -1.83
C LYS A 286 18.00 -16.85 -2.87
N VAL A 287 18.36 -15.63 -2.48
CA VAL A 287 18.71 -14.55 -3.40
C VAL A 287 20.21 -14.64 -3.72
N PRO A 288 20.60 -14.80 -5.01
CA PRO A 288 22.01 -14.82 -5.39
C PRO A 288 22.69 -13.49 -5.01
N GLN A 289 23.73 -13.55 -4.20
CA GLN A 289 24.48 -12.36 -3.71
C GLN A 289 25.30 -11.62 -4.78
N ASN A 290 25.19 -12.00 -6.07
CA ASN A 290 26.07 -11.53 -7.15
C ASN A 290 25.33 -11.06 -8.41
N GLN A 291 24.22 -10.33 -8.25
CA GLN A 291 23.68 -9.49 -9.33
C GLN A 291 23.80 -8.02 -8.95
N GLY A 292 25.05 -7.54 -8.82
CA GLY A 292 25.33 -6.12 -8.70
C GLY A 292 24.85 -5.39 -9.96
N ILE A 293 24.17 -4.25 -9.77
CA ILE A 293 23.84 -3.33 -10.87
C ILE A 293 25.16 -2.75 -11.39
N PRO A 294 25.52 -2.89 -12.68
CA PRO A 294 26.72 -2.27 -13.22
C PRO A 294 26.63 -0.74 -13.06
N GLY A 295 27.60 -0.15 -12.35
CA GLY A 295 27.80 1.30 -12.29
C GLY A 295 27.36 2.03 -11.01
N VAL A 296 26.98 1.33 -9.94
CA VAL A 296 26.77 1.97 -8.62
C VAL A 296 27.90 1.58 -7.68
N GLN A 297 28.81 2.52 -7.38
CA GLN A 297 29.77 2.34 -6.29
C GLN A 297 29.15 2.76 -4.96
N PRO A 298 29.26 1.95 -3.89
CA PRO A 298 28.78 2.33 -2.58
C PRO A 298 29.67 3.41 -1.97
N SER A 299 29.11 4.60 -1.72
CA SER A 299 29.77 5.67 -0.97
C SER A 299 29.80 5.33 0.52
N GLN A 300 30.99 5.39 1.10
CA GLN A 300 31.26 5.17 2.52
C GLN A 300 30.67 6.33 3.33
N VAL A 301 29.74 6.04 4.25
CA VAL A 301 29.17 7.03 5.19
C VAL A 301 29.88 6.86 6.54
N GLN A 302 30.56 7.92 6.98
CA GLN A 302 31.28 7.98 8.26
C GLN A 302 30.32 8.08 9.46
N SER A 303 30.67 7.37 10.52
CA SER A 303 29.90 7.07 11.72
C SER A 303 29.73 8.25 12.68
N THR A 304 28.50 8.51 13.14
CA THR A 304 28.21 9.23 14.38
C THR A 304 28.25 8.26 15.58
N LEU A 305 28.55 8.80 16.77
CA LEU A 305 28.84 8.06 18.01
C LEU A 305 27.87 6.90 18.30
N THR A 306 28.41 5.70 18.41
CA THR A 306 27.70 4.42 18.56
C THR A 306 27.59 4.02 20.03
N GLU A 307 26.37 3.94 20.55
CA GLU A 307 26.07 3.28 21.83
C GLU A 307 25.93 1.77 21.62
N LYS A 308 25.89 0.96 22.69
CA LYS A 308 25.64 -0.49 22.59
C LYS A 308 24.23 -0.81 23.07
N CYS A 309 23.56 -1.72 22.35
CA CYS A 309 22.26 -2.25 22.75
C CYS A 309 22.36 -2.92 24.13
N PRO A 310 21.47 -2.57 25.09
CA PRO A 310 21.48 -3.17 26.42
C PRO A 310 21.02 -4.64 26.46
N PHE A 311 20.49 -5.18 25.35
CA PHE A 311 19.99 -6.56 25.28
C PHE A 311 20.92 -7.50 24.52
N CYS A 312 21.54 -7.04 23.42
CA CYS A 312 22.40 -7.90 22.59
C CYS A 312 23.82 -7.36 22.38
N GLY A 313 24.14 -6.20 22.94
CA GLY A 313 25.47 -5.58 22.84
C GLY A 313 25.83 -5.00 21.45
N GLY A 314 24.96 -5.12 20.46
CA GLY A 314 25.19 -4.61 19.10
C GLY A 314 25.16 -3.07 19.04
N PRO A 315 25.92 -2.43 18.13
CA PRO A 315 25.97 -0.97 18.03
C PRO A 315 24.61 -0.36 17.66
N VAL A 316 24.27 0.75 18.32
CA VAL A 316 23.02 1.50 18.11
C VAL A 316 23.31 2.99 18.06
N GLU A 317 22.62 3.72 17.19
CA GLU A 317 22.69 5.19 17.16
C GLU A 317 21.75 5.78 18.21
N ASN A 318 22.06 6.98 18.70
CA ASN A 318 21.34 7.61 19.81
C ASN A 318 19.87 7.94 19.46
N GLU A 319 19.45 7.93 18.20
CA GLU A 319 18.06 8.23 17.83
C GLU A 319 17.20 6.97 17.66
N MET A 320 17.81 5.79 17.78
CA MET A 320 17.13 4.52 17.55
C MET A 320 16.21 4.16 18.73
N LEU A 321 14.95 3.86 18.42
CA LEU A 321 13.96 3.36 19.38
C LEU A 321 14.03 1.84 19.55
N LEU A 322 14.49 1.15 18.51
CA LEU A 322 14.65 -0.31 18.44
C LEU A 322 16.09 -0.63 18.08
N CYS A 323 16.64 -1.69 18.68
CA CYS A 323 17.97 -2.16 18.29
C CYS A 323 17.94 -2.77 16.86
N PRO A 324 18.82 -2.36 15.93
CA PRO A 324 18.88 -2.95 14.59
C PRO A 324 19.46 -4.38 14.56
N HIS A 325 19.97 -4.88 15.69
CA HIS A 325 20.57 -6.21 15.81
C HIS A 325 19.65 -7.23 16.48
N CYS A 326 18.94 -6.84 17.54
CA CYS A 326 18.03 -7.72 18.27
C CYS A 326 16.57 -7.29 18.27
N TRP A 327 16.26 -6.11 17.74
CA TRP A 327 14.90 -5.59 17.57
C TRP A 327 14.12 -5.32 18.85
N GLU A 328 14.81 -5.35 19.99
CA GLU A 328 14.22 -4.96 21.28
C GLU A 328 14.10 -3.43 21.37
N GLU A 329 13.06 -2.94 22.04
CA GLU A 329 12.88 -1.52 22.37
C GLU A 329 13.99 -1.07 23.31
N ILE A 330 14.92 -0.26 22.79
CA ILE A 330 16.08 0.24 23.55
C ILE A 330 15.80 1.58 24.22
N LYS A 331 14.73 2.28 23.82
CA LYS A 331 14.30 3.55 24.40
C LYS A 331 12.83 3.55 24.75
N ILE A 332 12.50 4.15 25.89
CA ILE A 332 11.15 4.37 26.40
C ILE A 332 10.90 5.86 26.59
N VAL A 333 9.63 6.29 26.64
CA VAL A 333 9.25 7.68 26.93
C VAL A 333 9.06 7.85 28.43
N CYS A 334 9.77 8.79 29.05
CA CYS A 334 9.56 9.12 30.46
C CYS A 334 8.14 9.68 30.67
N GLU A 335 7.40 9.12 31.62
CA GLU A 335 6.00 9.51 31.85
C GLU A 335 5.83 10.94 32.38
N SER A 336 6.83 11.45 33.10
CA SER A 336 6.82 12.80 33.66
C SER A 336 7.22 13.86 32.63
N CYS A 337 8.43 13.76 32.05
CA CYS A 337 8.97 14.80 31.17
C CYS A 337 8.82 14.51 29.66
N LYS A 338 8.23 13.37 29.29
CA LYS A 338 7.96 12.93 27.90
C LYS A 338 9.19 12.83 26.99
N ARG A 339 10.40 12.76 27.55
CA ARG A 339 11.65 12.55 26.80
C ARG A 339 11.97 11.07 26.64
N PHE A 340 12.64 10.72 25.54
CA PHE A 340 13.17 9.36 25.34
C PHE A 340 14.37 9.10 26.25
N ILE A 341 14.37 7.96 26.91
CA ILE A 341 15.43 7.49 27.82
C ILE A 341 15.73 6.02 27.53
N GLN A 342 16.92 5.53 27.90
CA GLN A 342 17.22 4.11 27.69
C GLN A 342 16.32 3.24 28.59
N VAL A 343 15.86 2.12 28.03
CA VAL A 343 14.94 1.17 28.69
C VAL A 343 15.51 0.51 29.95
N ASN A 344 16.83 0.47 30.10
CA ASN A 344 17.53 -0.12 31.25
C ASN A 344 17.83 0.90 32.36
N TRP A 345 17.55 2.19 32.16
CA TRP A 345 17.76 3.20 33.19
C TRP A 345 16.69 3.11 34.25
N LYS A 346 17.08 3.18 35.53
CA LYS A 346 16.18 3.13 36.70
C LYS A 346 15.54 4.48 37.04
N LYS A 347 16.16 5.58 36.58
CA LYS A 347 15.68 6.96 36.74
C LYS A 347 15.89 7.73 35.45
N CYS A 348 14.96 8.63 35.13
CA CYS A 348 15.11 9.57 34.04
C CYS A 348 16.20 10.60 34.41
N PRO A 349 17.27 10.78 33.61
CA PRO A 349 18.32 11.75 33.92
C PRO A 349 17.87 13.20 33.73
N TYR A 350 16.74 13.43 33.06
CA TYR A 350 16.25 14.77 32.77
C TYR A 350 15.33 15.33 33.86
N CYS A 351 14.62 14.47 34.59
CA CYS A 351 13.64 14.91 35.59
C CYS A 351 13.68 14.11 36.90
N GLY A 352 14.56 13.11 37.02
CA GLY A 352 14.74 12.33 38.25
C GLY A 352 13.64 11.31 38.56
N THR A 353 12.58 11.24 37.75
CA THR A 353 11.47 10.30 37.94
C THR A 353 11.93 8.85 37.76
N ASP A 354 11.53 7.97 38.67
CA ASP A 354 11.77 6.52 38.57
C ASP A 354 11.06 5.91 37.37
N THR A 355 11.69 4.92 36.74
CA THR A 355 11.25 4.29 35.48
C THR A 355 10.65 2.88 35.70
N GLY A 356 10.30 2.55 36.95
CA GLY A 356 9.85 1.22 37.38
C GLY A 356 8.62 0.72 36.62
N LYS A 357 8.77 -0.44 35.96
CA LYS A 357 7.86 -1.06 34.98
C LYS A 357 6.45 -1.39 35.49
N LYS A 358 5.46 -1.26 34.59
CA LYS A 358 4.57 -2.39 34.24
C LYS A 358 4.83 -2.83 32.80
N LYS A 359 5.06 -4.14 32.60
CA LYS A 359 4.82 -4.80 31.31
C LYS A 359 3.29 -4.88 31.18
N ASP A 360 2.67 -3.82 30.69
CA ASP A 360 1.31 -3.96 30.19
C ASP A 360 1.43 -4.49 28.76
N LYS A 361 1.05 -5.76 28.59
CA LYS A 361 0.59 -6.25 27.30
C LYS A 361 -0.44 -5.23 26.82
N PHE A 362 -0.22 -4.60 25.67
CA PHE A 362 -1.27 -3.83 25.02
C PHE A 362 -2.39 -4.80 24.64
N GLU A 363 -3.37 -4.97 25.53
CA GLU A 363 -4.72 -5.33 25.15
C GLU A 363 -5.24 -4.20 24.27
N TYR A 364 -5.34 -4.46 22.96
CA TYR A 364 -6.22 -3.65 22.12
C TYR A 364 -7.65 -3.97 22.57
N ALA A 365 -8.26 -3.01 23.27
CA ALA A 365 -9.68 -3.04 23.60
C ALA A 365 -10.50 -3.26 22.32
N LEU A 366 -11.49 -4.15 22.48
CA LEU A 366 -12.38 -4.73 21.47
C LEU A 366 -13.13 -3.72 20.60
#